data_AF-A0A352RWQ6-F1
#
_entry.id   AF-A0A352RWQ6-F1
#
_cell.length_a   1.000
_cell.length_b   1.000
_cell.length_c   1.000
_cell.angle_alpha   90.00
_cell.angle_beta   90.00
_cell.angle_gamma   90.00
#
_symmetry.space_group_name_H-M   'P 1'
#
loop_
_entity.id
_entity.type
_entity.pdbx_description
1 polymer ?
#
loop_
_entity_poly.entity_id
_entity_poly.type
_entity_poly.pdbx_seq_one_letter_code
_entity_poly.pdbx_strand_id
1 'polypeptide(L)'
;MPIQSGDVKLLKSAVMADVPEGGGAPTGLVIADGVSNAIFPDISELDRAGGRVNLRKSFVQVATDDTDTYFGANVIVAEPPQDERVSVTLFSTRKTFDTREQAQTRIEAYLNKGPEWAGYLFENHIAGQRVIQLFQRLSDAVPNVGQTLVLIENEGLPTQKEQYIRATAVSVVERSFTYNTDQDYKAAVVTVAISDALRFDFTGSPASRTFTRAT
;
A
#
# COMPACT_ATOMS: atom_id res chain seq x y z
N MET A 1 38.04 -4.58 24.65
CA MET A 1 38.22 -5.64 23.63
C MET A 1 37.40 -5.21 22.45
N PRO A 2 38.00 -5.09 21.26
CA PRO A 2 37.31 -4.51 20.11
C PRO A 2 36.08 -5.34 19.73
N ILE A 3 35.01 -4.67 19.34
CA ILE A 3 33.81 -5.29 18.75
C ILE A 3 34.25 -6.06 17.50
N GLN A 4 33.97 -7.36 17.48
CA GLN A 4 34.29 -8.26 16.37
C GLN A 4 33.10 -8.44 15.45
N SER A 5 33.35 -8.94 14.24
CA SER A 5 32.27 -9.24 13.28
C SER A 5 31.26 -10.26 13.82
N GLY A 6 31.69 -11.18 14.69
CA GLY A 6 30.80 -12.17 15.31
C GLY A 6 29.88 -11.60 16.40
N ASP A 7 30.15 -10.38 16.87
CA ASP A 7 29.32 -9.73 17.89
C ASP A 7 28.10 -9.06 17.25
N VAL A 8 28.10 -8.83 15.93
CA VAL A 8 26.95 -8.30 15.20
C VAL A 8 25.96 -9.43 14.91
N LYS A 9 24.83 -9.42 15.62
CA LYS A 9 23.81 -10.47 15.54
C LYS A 9 22.50 -9.92 14.98
N LEU A 10 21.87 -10.72 14.12
CA LEU A 10 20.49 -10.54 13.72
C LEU A 10 19.58 -11.23 14.73
N LEU A 11 18.55 -10.54 15.21
CA LEU A 11 17.59 -11.07 16.18
C LEU A 11 16.20 -11.19 15.59
N LYS A 12 15.47 -12.18 16.10
CA LYS A 12 14.06 -12.38 15.81
C LYS A 12 13.21 -11.33 16.52
N SER A 13 12.17 -10.88 15.84
CA SER A 13 11.07 -10.16 16.49
C SER A 13 10.20 -11.12 17.30
N ALA A 14 9.36 -10.58 18.19
CA ALA A 14 8.47 -11.36 19.05
C ALA A 14 7.60 -12.34 18.24
N VAL A 15 7.13 -11.93 17.06
CA VAL A 15 6.33 -12.77 16.16
C VAL A 15 6.98 -12.81 14.77
N MET A 16 7.72 -13.88 14.47
CA MET A 16 8.36 -14.11 13.17
C MET A 16 7.42 -14.76 12.13
N ALA A 17 6.19 -14.25 12.02
CA ALA A 17 5.14 -14.83 11.16
C ALA A 17 4.54 -13.80 10.19
N ASP A 18 3.95 -14.30 9.11
CA ASP A 18 3.34 -13.50 8.03
C ASP A 18 1.87 -13.19 8.34
N VAL A 19 1.62 -12.67 9.53
CA VAL A 19 0.29 -12.37 10.08
C VAL A 19 0.22 -10.90 10.48
N PRO A 20 -0.98 -10.28 10.61
CA PRO A 20 -1.10 -8.86 10.96
C PRO A 20 -0.30 -8.45 12.21
N GLU A 21 -0.24 -9.33 13.20
CA GLU A 21 0.48 -9.16 14.47
C GLU A 21 1.99 -9.49 14.38
N GLY A 22 2.47 -9.91 13.19
CA GLY A 22 3.89 -10.21 12.94
C GLY A 22 4.78 -9.02 13.27
N GLY A 23 5.97 -9.24 13.82
CA GLY A 23 6.86 -8.19 14.29
C GLY A 23 6.84 -8.02 15.81
N GLY A 24 6.74 -6.77 16.29
CA GLY A 24 6.78 -6.44 17.71
C GLY A 24 8.19 -6.23 18.26
N ALA A 25 8.38 -6.52 19.56
CA ALA A 25 9.62 -6.27 20.29
C ALA A 25 10.80 -7.14 19.82
N PRO A 26 12.06 -6.66 19.98
CA PRO A 26 13.22 -7.52 19.82
C PRO A 26 13.24 -8.61 20.89
N THR A 27 13.67 -9.81 20.50
CA THR A 27 13.90 -10.94 21.41
C THR A 27 15.39 -11.23 21.53
N GLY A 28 15.81 -12.00 22.54
CA GLY A 28 17.17 -12.53 22.63
C GLY A 28 17.48 -13.69 21.68
N LEU A 29 16.53 -14.06 20.80
CA LEU A 29 16.69 -15.19 19.88
C LEU A 29 17.43 -14.74 18.63
N VAL A 30 18.63 -15.28 18.44
CA VAL A 30 19.49 -14.99 17.30
C VAL A 30 18.99 -15.73 16.05
N ILE A 31 18.98 -15.03 14.92
CA ILE A 31 18.83 -15.59 13.58
C ILE A 31 20.21 -16.09 13.18
N ALA A 32 20.36 -17.41 13.06
CA ALA A 32 21.63 -18.04 12.72
C ALA A 32 22.04 -17.67 11.29
N ASP A 33 23.32 -17.33 11.13
CA ASP A 33 23.90 -17.03 9.82
C ASP A 33 24.03 -18.30 8.97
N GLY A 34 23.89 -18.15 7.65
CA GLY A 34 23.98 -19.25 6.66
C GLY A 34 22.88 -20.32 6.76
N VAL A 35 21.90 -20.18 7.64
CA VAL A 35 20.81 -21.15 7.79
C VAL A 35 19.67 -20.80 6.83
N SER A 36 19.39 -21.73 5.91
CA SER A 36 18.25 -21.59 5.01
C SER A 36 16.95 -21.48 5.80
N ASN A 37 16.05 -20.64 5.30
CA ASN A 37 14.72 -20.43 5.87
C ASN A 37 14.67 -19.87 7.29
N ALA A 38 15.76 -19.24 7.75
CA ALA A 38 15.83 -18.66 9.09
C ALA A 38 14.93 -17.41 9.28
N ILE A 39 14.62 -16.71 8.19
CA ILE A 39 13.78 -15.49 8.19
C ILE A 39 12.47 -15.72 7.46
N PHE A 40 12.54 -16.24 6.24
CA PHE A 40 11.40 -16.53 5.38
C PHE A 40 11.32 -18.03 5.12
N PRO A 41 10.13 -18.64 5.09
CA PRO A 41 9.99 -20.04 4.67
C PRO A 41 10.26 -20.21 3.17
N ASP A 42 10.38 -21.46 2.72
CA ASP A 42 10.43 -21.79 1.30
C ASP A 42 9.21 -21.26 0.53
N ILE A 43 9.43 -20.91 -0.73
CA ILE A 43 8.39 -20.39 -1.63
C ILE A 43 7.65 -21.58 -2.25
N SER A 44 6.33 -21.66 -2.05
CA SER A 44 5.51 -22.70 -2.67
C SER A 44 5.31 -22.46 -4.18
N GLU A 45 4.98 -23.51 -4.94
CA GLU A 45 4.64 -23.36 -6.37
C GLU A 45 3.41 -22.47 -6.58
N LEU A 46 2.47 -22.50 -5.64
CA LEU A 46 1.31 -21.63 -5.66
C LEU A 46 1.71 -20.15 -5.50
N ASP A 47 2.61 -19.85 -4.55
CA ASP A 47 3.13 -18.49 -4.36
C ASP A 47 3.91 -18.02 -5.59
N ARG A 48 4.60 -18.94 -6.27
CA ARG A 48 5.33 -18.66 -7.52
C ARG A 48 4.39 -18.33 -8.69
N ALA A 49 3.23 -18.99 -8.77
CA ALA A 49 2.23 -18.74 -9.80
C ALA A 49 1.36 -17.50 -9.51
N GLY A 50 0.93 -17.33 -8.26
CA GLY A 50 0.01 -16.27 -7.84
C GLY A 50 0.68 -14.95 -7.47
N GLY A 51 1.98 -14.98 -7.15
CA GLY A 51 2.69 -13.86 -6.55
C GLY A 51 2.30 -13.68 -5.08
N ARG A 52 3.29 -13.39 -4.24
CA ARG A 52 3.08 -13.16 -2.81
C ARG A 52 4.03 -12.10 -2.26
N VAL A 53 3.53 -11.29 -1.34
CA VAL A 53 4.32 -10.30 -0.60
C VAL A 53 4.45 -10.72 0.86
N ASN A 54 5.67 -11.06 1.27
CA ASN A 54 6.03 -11.40 2.65
C ASN A 54 6.82 -10.27 3.29
N LEU A 55 6.56 -10.01 4.58
CA LEU A 55 7.26 -9.02 5.37
C LEU A 55 7.73 -9.68 6.66
N ARG A 56 8.96 -9.40 7.05
CA ARG A 56 9.57 -9.86 8.30
C ARG A 56 10.29 -8.70 8.95
N LYS A 57 10.14 -8.61 10.26
CA LYS A 57 10.87 -7.68 11.10
C LYS A 57 11.99 -8.41 11.82
N SER A 58 13.20 -7.94 11.64
CA SER A 58 14.40 -8.38 12.33
C SER A 58 15.12 -7.19 12.95
N PHE A 59 15.97 -7.45 13.94
CA PHE A 59 16.76 -6.44 14.60
C PHE A 59 18.24 -6.73 14.45
N VAL A 60 19.07 -5.70 14.44
CA VAL A 60 20.51 -5.84 14.55
C VAL A 60 20.92 -5.43 15.95
N GLN A 61 21.66 -6.28 16.64
CA GLN A 61 22.24 -6.01 17.95
C GLN A 61 23.74 -6.31 17.90
N VAL A 62 24.53 -5.44 18.53
CA VAL A 62 25.91 -5.76 18.88
C VAL A 62 25.88 -6.40 20.27
N ALA A 63 26.19 -7.69 20.33
CA ALA A 63 26.22 -8.49 21.54
C ALA A 63 27.67 -8.66 22.00
N THR A 64 28.15 -7.69 22.77
CA THR A 64 29.47 -7.73 23.44
C THR A 64 29.28 -7.52 24.93
N ASP A 65 30.15 -8.12 25.74
CA ASP A 65 30.22 -7.88 27.19
C ASP A 65 31.01 -6.60 27.52
N ASP A 66 31.53 -5.91 26.51
CA ASP A 66 32.31 -4.68 26.67
C ASP A 66 31.45 -3.41 26.61
N THR A 67 32.04 -2.30 27.05
CA THR A 67 31.47 -0.95 27.06
C THR A 67 32.02 -0.06 25.93
N ASP A 68 32.76 -0.65 24.99
CA ASP A 68 33.33 0.06 23.83
C ASP A 68 32.23 0.74 22.99
N THR A 69 32.48 1.99 22.59
CA THR A 69 31.50 2.82 21.87
C THR A 69 31.25 2.31 20.46
N TYR A 70 29.99 1.96 20.17
CA TYR A 70 29.53 1.58 18.84
C TYR A 70 29.00 2.80 18.05
N PHE A 71 29.62 3.12 16.92
CA PHE A 71 29.32 4.31 16.11
C PHE A 71 28.14 4.14 15.13
N GLY A 72 27.47 2.99 15.14
CA GLY A 72 26.27 2.73 14.34
C GLY A 72 26.41 1.53 13.40
N ALA A 73 25.25 0.99 12.97
CA ALA A 73 25.15 -0.15 12.07
C ALA A 73 24.51 0.27 10.75
N ASN A 74 24.97 -0.31 9.65
CA ASN A 74 24.27 -0.28 8.37
C ASN A 74 23.90 -1.71 7.98
N VAL A 75 22.72 -1.88 7.37
CA VAL A 75 22.26 -3.16 6.84
C VAL A 75 22.07 -3.01 5.35
N ILE A 76 22.65 -3.93 4.58
CA ILE A 76 22.53 -3.97 3.12
C ILE A 76 22.13 -5.38 2.68
N VAL A 77 21.51 -5.49 1.52
CA VAL A 77 21.41 -6.76 0.79
C VAL A 77 22.62 -6.81 -0.13
N ALA A 78 23.66 -7.55 0.24
CA ALA A 78 24.90 -7.62 -0.53
C ALA A 78 24.75 -8.49 -1.79
N GLU A 79 24.06 -9.62 -1.68
CA GLU A 79 23.75 -10.51 -2.79
C GLU A 79 22.22 -10.63 -2.91
N PRO A 80 21.61 -10.15 -4.01
CA PRO A 80 20.18 -10.31 -4.23
C PRO A 80 19.84 -11.80 -4.53
N PRO A 81 18.57 -12.20 -4.40
CA PRO A 81 18.14 -13.55 -4.75
C PRO A 81 18.53 -13.92 -6.19
N GLN A 82 19.00 -15.16 -6.41
CA GLN A 82 19.36 -15.62 -7.76
C GLN A 82 18.14 -15.91 -8.66
N ASP A 83 16.95 -16.07 -8.08
CA ASP A 83 15.71 -16.20 -8.84
C ASP A 83 15.21 -14.80 -9.25
N GLU A 84 15.20 -14.52 -10.56
CA GLU A 84 14.77 -13.24 -11.13
C GLU A 84 13.32 -12.85 -10.75
N ARG A 85 12.50 -13.83 -10.35
CA ARG A 85 11.12 -13.58 -9.91
C ARG A 85 11.01 -13.17 -8.44
N VAL A 86 12.12 -13.16 -7.71
CA VAL A 86 12.16 -12.82 -6.28
C VAL A 86 12.89 -11.49 -6.09
N SER A 87 12.18 -10.50 -5.57
CA SER A 87 12.75 -9.21 -5.21
C SER A 87 12.69 -9.01 -3.70
N VAL A 88 13.74 -8.44 -3.12
CA VAL A 88 13.84 -8.12 -1.69
C VAL A 88 14.06 -6.63 -1.54
N THR A 89 13.42 -6.02 -0.55
CA THR A 89 13.60 -4.61 -0.21
C THR A 89 13.71 -4.46 1.29
N LEU A 90 14.70 -3.70 1.74
CA LEU A 90 14.87 -3.32 3.14
C LEU A 90 14.28 -1.92 3.35
N PHE A 91 13.51 -1.74 4.40
CA PHE A 91 12.99 -0.44 4.82
C PHE A 91 12.92 -0.38 6.34
N SER A 92 12.78 0.83 6.87
CA SER A 92 12.57 1.06 8.30
C SER A 92 11.36 1.97 8.50
N THR A 93 10.49 1.57 9.42
CA THR A 93 9.38 2.40 9.92
C THR A 93 9.84 3.39 11.00
N ARG A 94 11.11 3.31 11.44
CA ARG A 94 11.67 4.03 12.59
C ARG A 94 10.93 3.77 13.91
N LYS A 95 10.11 2.71 13.98
CA LYS A 95 9.42 2.28 15.19
C LYS A 95 10.02 0.96 15.67
N THR A 96 10.31 0.85 16.96
CA THR A 96 10.93 -0.36 17.51
C THR A 96 9.94 -1.50 17.68
N PHE A 97 8.65 -1.22 17.84
CA PHE A 97 7.62 -2.21 18.21
C PHE A 97 6.48 -2.34 17.19
N ASP A 98 6.62 -1.78 15.99
CA ASP A 98 5.60 -1.90 14.95
C ASP A 98 5.37 -3.35 14.52
N THR A 99 4.12 -3.60 14.12
CA THR A 99 3.62 -4.84 13.56
C THR A 99 3.65 -4.81 12.04
N ARG A 100 3.44 -5.97 11.41
CA ARG A 100 3.34 -6.15 9.97
C ARG A 100 2.29 -5.23 9.38
N GLU A 101 1.11 -5.16 9.99
CA GLU A 101 0.01 -4.32 9.52
C GLU A 101 0.44 -2.84 9.42
N GLN A 102 1.07 -2.32 10.48
CA GLN A 102 1.55 -0.94 10.51
C GLN A 102 2.67 -0.69 9.48
N ALA A 103 3.56 -1.67 9.30
CA ALA A 103 4.62 -1.61 8.29
C ALA A 103 4.05 -1.67 6.86
N GLN A 104 3.02 -2.48 6.64
CA GLN A 104 2.30 -2.57 5.38
C GLN A 104 1.64 -1.23 5.04
N THR A 105 0.90 -0.63 5.98
CA THR A 105 0.33 0.70 5.79
C THR A 105 1.39 1.72 5.39
N ARG A 106 2.61 1.63 5.95
CA ARG A 106 3.71 2.53 5.60
C ARG A 106 4.23 2.31 4.17
N ILE A 107 4.33 1.06 3.72
CA ILE A 107 4.71 0.72 2.34
C ILE A 107 3.61 1.18 1.37
N GLU A 108 2.34 1.01 1.75
CA GLU A 108 1.18 1.44 0.95
C GLU A 108 1.03 2.97 0.91
N ALA A 109 1.42 3.67 1.99
CA ALA A 109 1.40 5.13 2.10
C ALA A 109 2.43 5.85 1.19
N TYR A 110 3.03 5.16 0.22
CA TYR A 110 4.02 5.73 -0.70
C TYR A 110 3.44 6.81 -1.63
N LEU A 111 2.11 6.90 -1.74
CA LEU A 111 1.46 8.02 -2.39
C LEU A 111 0.95 8.99 -1.32
N ASN A 112 1.72 10.05 -1.09
CA ASN A 112 1.17 11.24 -0.43
C ASN A 112 -0.11 11.63 -1.16
N LYS A 113 -1.19 11.85 -0.40
CA LYS A 113 -2.46 12.29 -0.97
C LYS A 113 -2.19 13.56 -1.79
N GLY A 114 -2.43 13.46 -3.09
CA GLY A 114 -2.39 14.62 -3.97
C GLY A 114 -3.54 15.57 -3.67
N PRO A 115 -3.63 16.69 -4.42
CA PRO A 115 -4.84 17.49 -4.42
C PRO A 115 -6.06 16.63 -4.83
N GLU A 116 -7.25 17.05 -4.38
CA GLU A 116 -8.50 16.43 -4.79
C GLU A 116 -8.59 16.38 -6.32
N TRP A 117 -9.03 15.23 -6.85
CA TRP A 117 -9.22 15.06 -8.28
C TRP A 117 -10.28 16.02 -8.79
N ALA A 118 -10.12 16.55 -10.01
CA ALA A 118 -11.09 17.44 -10.65
C ALA A 118 -12.33 16.66 -11.15
N GLY A 119 -13.04 16.01 -10.23
CA GLY A 119 -14.20 15.17 -10.49
C GLY A 119 -14.65 14.45 -9.22
N TYR A 120 -15.81 13.80 -9.26
CA TYR A 120 -16.34 13.03 -8.13
C TYR A 120 -16.86 11.67 -8.58
N LEU A 121 -17.07 10.79 -7.61
CA LEU A 121 -17.59 9.45 -7.85
C LEU A 121 -19.03 9.52 -8.38
N PHE A 122 -19.26 8.99 -9.58
CA PHE A 122 -20.56 9.01 -10.25
C PHE A 122 -21.42 7.84 -9.80
N GLU A 123 -22.54 8.13 -9.12
CA GLU A 123 -23.39 7.11 -8.50
C GLU A 123 -22.66 6.24 -7.46
N ASN A 124 -23.42 5.38 -6.77
CA ASN A 124 -22.88 4.55 -5.70
C ASN A 124 -22.09 3.35 -6.23
N HIS A 125 -21.00 3.00 -5.53
CA HIS A 125 -20.21 1.81 -5.79
C HIS A 125 -20.23 0.88 -4.59
N ILE A 126 -20.35 -0.42 -4.87
CA ILE A 126 -20.51 -1.46 -3.85
C ILE A 126 -19.18 -2.20 -3.70
N ALA A 127 -18.88 -2.65 -2.49
CA ALA A 127 -17.76 -3.54 -2.21
C ALA A 127 -17.76 -4.75 -3.16
N GLY A 128 -16.58 -5.14 -3.63
CA GLY A 128 -16.36 -6.20 -4.61
C GLY A 128 -16.35 -5.73 -6.06
N GLN A 129 -16.82 -4.52 -6.38
CA GLN A 129 -16.70 -3.97 -7.72
C GLN A 129 -15.24 -3.69 -8.09
N ARG A 130 -14.88 -3.93 -9.35
CA ARG A 130 -13.54 -3.67 -9.91
C ARG A 130 -13.55 -2.55 -10.94
N VAL A 131 -14.62 -1.76 -10.96
CA VAL A 131 -14.80 -0.63 -11.85
C VAL A 131 -15.42 0.50 -11.05
N ILE A 132 -14.88 1.69 -11.20
CA ILE A 132 -15.48 2.92 -10.69
C ILE A 132 -15.82 3.84 -11.84
N GLN A 133 -16.75 4.76 -11.60
CA GLN A 133 -17.12 5.80 -12.55
C GLN A 133 -16.89 7.17 -11.91
N LEU A 134 -16.23 8.04 -12.65
CA LEU A 134 -16.00 9.43 -12.25
C LEU A 134 -16.82 10.35 -13.16
N PHE A 135 -17.40 11.37 -12.55
CA PHE A 135 -18.07 12.46 -13.25
C PHE A 135 -17.16 13.69 -13.23
N GLN A 136 -16.76 14.17 -14.41
CA GLN A 136 -15.88 15.33 -14.56
C GLN A 136 -16.21 16.15 -15.81
N ARG A 137 -15.63 17.34 -15.93
CA ARG A 137 -15.80 18.17 -17.14
C ARG A 137 -15.02 17.56 -18.29
N LEU A 138 -15.46 17.84 -19.52
CA LEU A 138 -14.75 17.39 -20.74
C LEU A 138 -13.34 17.95 -20.86
N SER A 139 -13.09 19.13 -20.29
CA SER A 139 -11.79 19.80 -20.31
C SER A 139 -10.80 19.26 -19.28
N ASP A 140 -11.28 18.52 -18.28
CA ASP A 140 -10.46 18.10 -17.15
C ASP A 140 -9.64 16.87 -17.53
N ALA A 141 -8.44 16.76 -16.95
CA ALA A 141 -7.57 15.62 -17.18
C ALA A 141 -8.27 14.33 -16.74
N VAL A 142 -8.07 13.26 -17.51
CA VAL A 142 -8.55 11.92 -17.17
C VAL A 142 -7.43 11.14 -16.46
N PRO A 143 -7.74 10.20 -15.56
CA PRO A 143 -6.71 9.39 -14.91
C PRO A 143 -5.92 8.62 -15.95
N ASN A 144 -4.61 8.53 -15.77
CA ASN A 144 -3.77 7.70 -16.63
C ASN A 144 -3.86 6.22 -16.22
N VAL A 145 -3.71 5.32 -17.19
CA VAL A 145 -3.54 3.89 -16.88
C VAL A 145 -2.29 3.70 -16.04
N GLY A 146 -2.41 2.96 -14.95
CA GLY A 146 -1.35 2.73 -13.97
C GLY A 146 -1.28 3.79 -12.86
N GLN A 147 -2.02 4.90 -12.96
CA GLN A 147 -2.10 5.92 -11.92
C GLN A 147 -2.86 5.39 -10.69
N THR A 148 -2.35 5.74 -9.52
CA THR A 148 -3.01 5.44 -8.24
C THR A 148 -3.84 6.65 -7.80
N LEU A 149 -5.09 6.39 -7.46
CA LEU A 149 -6.02 7.34 -6.85
C LEU A 149 -6.39 6.85 -5.45
N VAL A 150 -6.88 7.75 -4.60
CA VAL A 150 -7.40 7.40 -3.27
C VAL A 150 -8.85 7.81 -3.20
N LEU A 151 -9.72 6.87 -2.82
CA LEU A 151 -11.11 7.14 -2.50
C LEU A 151 -11.20 7.38 -1.00
N ILE A 152 -11.78 8.51 -0.62
CA ILE A 152 -11.98 8.89 0.78
C ILE A 152 -13.44 9.30 0.94
N GLU A 153 -14.15 8.64 1.85
CA GLU A 153 -15.48 9.03 2.31
C GLU A 153 -15.39 9.45 3.78
N ASN A 154 -16.13 10.49 4.18
CA ASN A 154 -16.15 11.01 5.55
C ASN A 154 -14.75 11.40 6.10
N GLU A 155 -13.95 12.10 5.28
CA GLU A 155 -12.59 12.52 5.68
C GLU A 155 -12.59 13.27 7.02
N GLY A 156 -11.79 12.80 7.98
CA GLY A 156 -11.66 13.42 9.30
C GLY A 156 -12.76 13.05 10.31
N LEU A 157 -13.73 12.20 9.94
CA LEU A 157 -14.75 11.68 10.85
C LEU A 157 -14.45 10.25 11.31
N PRO A 158 -15.04 9.78 12.43
CA PRO A 158 -14.87 8.40 12.90
C PRO A 158 -15.33 7.33 11.90
N THR A 159 -16.18 7.69 10.95
CA THR A 159 -16.70 6.84 9.87
C THR A 159 -15.90 6.96 8.57
N GLN A 160 -14.66 7.48 8.64
CA GLN A 160 -13.78 7.63 7.48
C GLN A 160 -13.52 6.27 6.84
N LYS A 161 -13.78 6.18 5.54
CA LYS A 161 -13.36 5.05 4.69
C LYS A 161 -12.30 5.56 3.74
N GLU A 162 -11.21 4.84 3.64
CA GLU A 162 -10.10 5.19 2.77
C GLU A 162 -9.61 3.96 2.01
N GLN A 163 -9.50 4.08 0.69
CA GLN A 163 -8.97 3.00 -0.14
C GLN A 163 -8.13 3.56 -1.29
N TYR A 164 -6.90 3.07 -1.40
CA TYR A 164 -6.06 3.29 -2.56
C TYR A 164 -6.45 2.34 -3.69
N ILE A 165 -6.63 2.89 -4.87
CA ILE A 165 -7.00 2.15 -6.08
C ILE A 165 -6.03 2.50 -7.20
N ARG A 166 -5.60 1.50 -7.96
CA ARG A 166 -4.75 1.71 -9.14
C ARG A 166 -5.53 1.42 -10.42
N ALA A 167 -5.57 2.40 -11.31
CA ALA A 167 -6.21 2.29 -12.61
C ALA A 167 -5.49 1.26 -13.50
N THR A 168 -6.23 0.31 -14.05
CA THR A 168 -5.73 -0.73 -14.97
C THR A 168 -6.19 -0.47 -16.41
N ALA A 169 -7.36 0.14 -16.57
CA ALA A 169 -7.87 0.63 -17.83
C ALA A 169 -8.74 1.87 -17.57
N VAL A 170 -8.75 2.81 -18.51
CA VAL A 170 -9.54 4.04 -18.42
C VAL A 170 -10.25 4.24 -19.75
N SER A 171 -11.55 4.43 -19.70
CA SER A 171 -12.39 4.73 -20.86
C SER A 171 -13.28 5.92 -20.57
N VAL A 172 -13.42 6.81 -21.54
CA VAL A 172 -14.16 8.07 -21.39
C VAL A 172 -15.36 8.03 -22.31
N VAL A 173 -16.55 8.31 -21.77
CA VAL A 173 -17.77 8.45 -22.55
C VAL A 173 -18.32 9.86 -22.33
N GLU A 174 -18.41 10.63 -23.42
CA GLU A 174 -19.16 11.88 -23.41
C GLU A 174 -20.65 11.57 -23.37
N ARG A 175 -21.35 12.10 -22.36
CA ARG A 175 -22.80 11.98 -22.23
C ARG A 175 -23.43 13.36 -22.12
N SER A 176 -24.57 13.53 -22.79
CA SER A 176 -25.45 14.67 -22.60
C SER A 176 -26.40 14.39 -21.43
N PHE A 177 -26.45 15.31 -20.48
CA PHE A 177 -27.35 15.29 -19.34
C PHE A 177 -28.29 16.48 -19.42
N THR A 178 -29.56 16.25 -19.09
CA THR A 178 -30.59 17.28 -19.07
C THR A 178 -30.77 17.77 -17.63
N TYR A 179 -30.56 19.06 -17.39
CA TYR A 179 -30.69 19.65 -16.05
C TYR A 179 -32.03 20.38 -15.84
N ASN A 180 -32.58 20.96 -16.90
CA ASN A 180 -33.90 21.59 -16.93
C ASN A 180 -34.61 21.17 -18.21
N THR A 181 -35.93 21.36 -18.25
CA THR A 181 -36.91 20.81 -19.20
C THR A 181 -36.52 20.82 -20.69
N ASP A 182 -35.56 21.64 -21.13
CA ASP A 182 -34.98 21.66 -22.49
C ASP A 182 -33.50 22.16 -22.53
N GLN A 183 -32.71 21.95 -21.47
CA GLN A 183 -31.30 22.35 -21.45
C GLN A 183 -30.37 21.19 -21.13
N ASP A 184 -29.62 20.81 -22.16
CA ASP A 184 -28.59 19.78 -22.09
C ASP A 184 -27.21 20.38 -21.82
N TYR A 185 -26.41 19.65 -21.06
CA TYR A 185 -24.99 19.90 -20.92
C TYR A 185 -24.21 18.60 -21.11
N LYS A 186 -23.00 18.72 -21.63
CA LYS A 186 -22.11 17.59 -21.87
C LYS A 186 -21.17 17.41 -20.68
N ALA A 187 -21.02 16.17 -20.23
CA ALA A 187 -20.08 15.79 -19.20
C ALA A 187 -19.35 14.50 -19.59
N ALA A 188 -18.16 14.31 -19.03
CA ALA A 188 -17.37 13.13 -19.25
C ALA A 188 -17.65 12.13 -18.11
N VAL A 189 -18.16 10.96 -18.48
CA VAL A 189 -18.23 9.80 -17.58
C VAL A 189 -17.00 8.96 -17.82
N VAL A 190 -16.07 9.01 -16.89
CA VAL A 190 -14.81 8.28 -16.96
C VAL A 190 -14.96 6.98 -16.21
N THR A 191 -14.95 5.87 -16.92
CA THR A 191 -14.98 4.52 -16.34
C THR A 191 -13.54 4.05 -16.14
N VAL A 192 -13.18 3.75 -14.90
CA VAL A 192 -11.84 3.32 -14.50
C VAL A 192 -11.93 1.90 -13.97
N ALA A 193 -11.29 0.95 -14.65
CA ALA A 193 -11.10 -0.39 -14.13
C ALA A 193 -9.96 -0.36 -13.09
N ILE A 194 -10.19 -0.97 -11.93
CA ILE A 194 -9.25 -0.95 -10.81
C ILE A 194 -8.64 -2.34 -10.57
N SER A 195 -7.38 -2.33 -10.14
CA SER A 195 -6.61 -3.56 -9.89
C SER A 195 -7.16 -4.34 -8.70
N ASP A 196 -7.32 -3.70 -7.54
CA ASP A 196 -7.95 -4.28 -6.35
C ASP A 196 -9.46 -4.01 -6.37
N ALA A 197 -10.26 -4.94 -5.86
CA ALA A 197 -11.70 -4.73 -5.72
C ALA A 197 -11.98 -3.72 -4.60
N LEU A 198 -13.10 -3.01 -4.69
CA LEU A 198 -13.53 -2.13 -3.60
C LEU A 198 -13.75 -2.95 -2.32
N ARG A 199 -13.14 -2.53 -1.21
CA ARG A 199 -13.25 -3.19 0.10
C ARG A 199 -14.46 -2.69 0.87
N PHE A 200 -14.93 -1.51 0.54
CA PHE A 200 -16.06 -0.84 1.17
C PHE A 200 -17.03 -0.31 0.12
N ASP A 201 -18.28 -0.09 0.55
CA ASP A 201 -19.24 0.66 -0.23
C ASP A 201 -18.89 2.15 -0.17
N PHE A 202 -18.93 2.82 -1.33
CA PHE A 202 -18.69 4.25 -1.47
C PHE A 202 -19.95 4.93 -2.00
N THR A 203 -20.39 5.98 -1.29
CA THR A 203 -21.50 6.81 -1.72
C THR A 203 -21.01 7.81 -2.77
N GLY A 204 -21.53 7.74 -3.98
CA GLY A 204 -21.24 8.72 -5.02
C GLY A 204 -22.27 9.83 -5.06
N SER A 205 -22.21 10.65 -6.11
CA SER A 205 -23.18 11.71 -6.34
C SER A 205 -23.80 11.59 -7.73
N PRO A 206 -25.08 11.97 -7.88
CA PRO A 206 -25.73 12.02 -9.18
C PRO A 206 -25.13 13.14 -10.04
N ALA A 207 -25.42 13.09 -11.34
CA ALA A 207 -24.95 14.11 -12.27
C ALA A 207 -25.45 15.51 -11.88
N SER A 208 -24.50 16.42 -11.68
CA SER A 208 -24.77 17.83 -11.37
C SER A 208 -24.09 18.76 -12.36
N ARG A 209 -24.80 19.81 -12.81
CA ARG A 209 -24.29 20.85 -13.70
C ARG A 209 -23.14 21.66 -13.08
N THR A 210 -23.15 21.82 -11.76
CA THR A 210 -22.08 22.54 -11.05
C THR A 210 -20.81 21.70 -10.90
N PHE A 211 -20.86 20.41 -11.28
CA PHE A 211 -19.79 19.44 -11.06
C PHE A 211 -19.37 19.35 -9.58
N THR A 212 -20.33 19.54 -8.68
CA THR A 212 -20.13 19.44 -7.23
C THR A 212 -20.77 18.15 -6.72
N ARG A 213 -20.08 17.46 -5.81
CA ARG A 213 -20.64 16.32 -5.07
C ARG A 213 -21.87 16.75 -4.27
N ALA A 214 -22.82 15.83 -4.12
CA ALA A 214 -23.89 15.97 -3.15
C ALA A 214 -23.29 15.84 -1.74
N THR A 215 -23.65 16.78 -0.86
CA THR A 215 -23.31 16.73 0.57
C THR A 215 -24.20 15.76 1.32
#